data_AF-A0A1J4PZQ9-F1
#
_entry.id   AF-A0A1J4PZQ9-F1
#
_cell.length_a   1.000
_cell.length_b   1.000
_cell.length_c   1.000
_cell.angle_alpha   90.00
_cell.angle_beta   90.00
_cell.angle_gamma   90.00
#
_symmetry.space_group_name_H-M   'P 1'
#
loop_
_entity.id
_entity.type
_entity.pdbx_description
1 polymer ?
#
loop_
_entity_poly.entity_id
_entity_poly.type
_entity_poly.pdbx_seq_one_letter_code
_entity_poly.pdbx_strand_id
1 'polypeptide(L)'
;MRMRAAIAVPLASAAVAALWLAAPPGQAAVRAPRVAPCVQGELALRAAAVPHRPTVVRVSVTNRSGRTCAVDRVPLVTFGGLDGAALPVPGNATGRLRLAPGATVHADVRTVVRAADPQARRASSVTVGDWAGRWGRVFAPARLGTGVQVPVWEPVTTSWQPSAAAADRALGLGAGTRTSPKPAPSGPTPGPTPAPTASSPTASSPTGRSPHRPDRAGPSTVGPAPTSPSASGATPTSPAATGPSPGVSPSSSPS
;
A
#
# COMPACT_ATOMS: atom_id res chain seq x y z
N MET A 1 -42.01 -33.78 -33.80
CA MET A 1 -41.67 -33.13 -35.09
C MET A 1 -40.16 -33.12 -35.25
N ARG A 2 -39.67 -33.66 -36.37
CA ARG A 2 -38.26 -33.75 -36.72
C ARG A 2 -37.92 -32.55 -37.60
N MET A 3 -36.90 -31.78 -37.25
CA MET A 3 -36.30 -30.76 -38.11
C MET A 3 -34.84 -31.15 -38.33
N ARG A 4 -34.55 -31.60 -39.55
CA ARG A 4 -33.19 -31.83 -40.08
C ARG A 4 -32.69 -30.50 -40.63
N ALA A 5 -31.47 -30.10 -40.29
CA ALA A 5 -30.77 -29.00 -40.97
C ALA A 5 -29.38 -29.49 -41.38
N ALA A 6 -29.14 -29.48 -42.68
CA ALA A 6 -27.90 -29.88 -43.33
C ALA A 6 -26.87 -28.74 -43.26
N ILE A 7 -25.64 -29.07 -42.88
CA ILE A 7 -24.51 -28.14 -42.85
C ILE A 7 -23.69 -28.39 -44.12
N ALA A 8 -23.62 -27.39 -44.98
CA ALA A 8 -22.72 -27.36 -46.14
C ALA A 8 -21.34 -26.88 -45.68
N VAL A 9 -20.31 -27.69 -45.94
CA VAL A 9 -18.90 -27.38 -45.67
C VAL A 9 -18.27 -26.80 -46.94
N PRO A 10 -17.60 -25.64 -46.88
CA PRO A 10 -16.63 -25.26 -47.90
C PRO A 10 -15.25 -25.79 -47.53
N LEU A 11 -14.78 -26.74 -48.34
CA LEU A 11 -13.38 -27.10 -48.53
C LEU A 11 -12.69 -25.99 -49.33
N ALA A 12 -11.65 -25.37 -48.78
CA ALA A 12 -10.42 -24.95 -49.48
C ALA A 12 -9.64 -23.91 -48.66
N SER A 13 -8.49 -24.32 -48.12
CA SER A 13 -7.27 -23.49 -48.02
C SER A 13 -6.11 -24.42 -47.69
N ALA A 14 -5.41 -24.83 -48.74
CA ALA A 14 -4.17 -25.57 -48.67
C ALA A 14 -2.98 -24.61 -48.47
N ALA A 15 -1.98 -25.13 -47.74
CA ALA A 15 -0.56 -24.82 -47.87
C ALA A 15 -0.03 -23.41 -47.51
N VAL A 16 0.29 -23.21 -46.23
CA VAL A 16 1.58 -22.61 -45.81
C VAL A 16 2.07 -23.35 -44.56
N ALA A 17 2.63 -24.54 -44.74
CA ALA A 17 3.24 -25.34 -43.68
C ALA A 17 4.70 -25.63 -44.06
N ALA A 18 5.60 -24.66 -43.93
CA ALA A 18 7.05 -24.92 -44.03
C ALA A 18 7.98 -23.75 -43.59
N LEU A 19 7.67 -22.94 -42.58
CA LEU A 19 8.62 -21.90 -42.12
C LEU A 19 8.66 -21.61 -40.60
N TRP A 20 8.06 -22.46 -39.77
CA TRP A 20 8.11 -22.32 -38.29
C TRP A 20 8.93 -23.41 -37.59
N LEU A 21 10.04 -23.85 -38.19
CA LEU A 21 10.95 -24.85 -37.59
C LEU A 21 12.43 -24.42 -37.58
N ALA A 22 12.66 -23.13 -37.36
CA ALA A 22 13.98 -22.64 -36.93
C ALA A 22 13.84 -21.57 -35.83
N ALA A 23 13.03 -21.86 -34.81
CA ALA A 23 13.18 -21.14 -33.54
C ALA A 23 14.43 -21.70 -32.84
N PRO A 24 15.45 -20.90 -32.54
CA PRO A 24 16.61 -21.39 -31.81
C PRO A 24 16.16 -22.02 -30.49
N PRO A 25 16.62 -23.23 -30.15
CA PRO A 25 16.25 -23.87 -28.90
C PRO A 25 16.68 -22.98 -27.72
N GLY A 26 15.68 -22.57 -26.93
CA GLY A 26 15.87 -22.28 -25.52
C GLY A 26 16.77 -21.10 -25.18
N GLN A 27 16.36 -19.87 -25.51
CA GLN A 27 16.60 -18.81 -24.54
C GLN A 27 15.56 -18.93 -23.42
N ALA A 28 15.75 -19.93 -22.55
CA ALA A 28 15.19 -19.86 -21.22
C ALA A 28 15.71 -18.55 -20.63
N ALA A 29 14.84 -17.55 -20.48
CA ALA A 29 15.20 -16.26 -19.93
C ALA A 29 16.00 -16.52 -18.65
N VAL A 30 17.30 -16.18 -18.67
CA VAL A 30 18.18 -16.36 -17.52
C VAL A 30 17.51 -15.63 -16.38
N ARG A 31 16.93 -16.40 -15.45
CA ARG A 31 16.14 -15.84 -14.38
C ARG A 31 17.10 -15.02 -13.55
N ALA A 32 16.93 -13.69 -13.61
CA ALA A 32 17.78 -12.77 -12.86
C ALA A 32 17.89 -13.28 -11.41
N PRO A 33 19.10 -13.26 -10.80
CA PRO A 33 19.30 -13.76 -9.45
C PRO A 33 18.25 -13.16 -8.51
N ARG A 34 17.48 -14.04 -7.85
CA ARG A 34 16.49 -13.61 -6.86
C ARG A 34 17.24 -13.06 -5.66
N VAL A 35 17.07 -11.78 -5.39
CA VAL A 35 17.60 -11.17 -4.16
C VAL A 35 16.87 -11.76 -2.95
N ALA A 36 17.64 -12.18 -1.96
CA ALA A 36 17.11 -12.72 -0.72
C ALA A 36 16.29 -11.65 0.02
N PRO A 37 15.18 -12.01 0.70
CA PRO A 37 14.47 -11.06 1.53
C PRO A 37 15.35 -10.59 2.68
N CYS A 38 15.18 -9.33 3.09
CA CYS A 38 15.78 -8.84 4.33
C CYS A 38 15.11 -9.55 5.53
N VAL A 39 15.87 -9.80 6.59
CA VAL A 39 15.36 -10.41 7.83
C VAL A 39 15.50 -9.48 9.03
N GLN A 40 14.87 -9.85 10.15
CA GLN A 40 15.00 -9.14 11.41
C GLN A 40 16.48 -8.95 11.79
N GLY A 41 16.82 -7.75 12.28
CA GLY A 41 18.20 -7.39 12.65
C GLY A 41 19.04 -6.82 11.49
N GLU A 42 18.75 -7.19 10.23
CA GLU A 42 19.41 -6.59 9.05
C GLU A 42 18.89 -5.18 8.75
N LEU A 43 17.68 -4.86 9.19
CA LEU A 43 17.04 -3.57 8.96
C LEU A 43 17.03 -2.71 10.23
N ALA A 44 17.33 -1.42 10.09
CA ALA A 44 17.02 -0.41 11.10
C ALA A 44 15.72 0.30 10.73
N LEU A 45 14.71 0.15 11.58
CA LEU A 45 13.40 0.80 11.42
C LEU A 45 13.29 2.01 12.34
N ARG A 46 12.84 3.13 11.78
CA ARG A 46 12.46 4.34 12.51
C ARG A 46 11.07 4.79 12.06
N ALA A 47 10.32 5.36 12.98
CA ALA A 47 9.04 5.99 12.69
C ALA A 47 8.87 7.19 13.62
N ALA A 48 8.36 8.30 13.07
CA ALA A 48 8.05 9.53 13.81
C ALA A 48 6.98 10.33 13.06
N ALA A 49 6.22 11.13 13.80
CA ALA A 49 5.29 12.09 13.23
C ALA A 49 6.05 13.10 12.35
N VAL A 50 5.45 13.45 11.22
CA VAL A 50 5.99 14.50 10.35
C VAL A 50 5.84 15.85 11.05
N PRO A 51 6.88 16.71 11.06
CA PRO A 51 6.78 18.03 11.68
C PRO A 51 5.56 18.82 11.22
N HIS A 52 4.84 19.43 12.18
CA HIS A 52 3.60 20.18 11.95
C HIS A 52 2.45 19.37 11.31
N ARG A 53 2.56 18.04 11.24
CA ARG A 53 1.58 17.12 10.66
C ARG A 53 1.40 15.89 11.56
N PRO A 54 0.84 16.04 12.77
CA PRO A 54 0.75 14.93 13.75
C PRO A 54 -0.14 13.76 13.30
N THR A 55 -0.92 13.94 12.23
CA THR A 55 -1.74 12.87 11.61
C THR A 55 -0.99 12.07 10.55
N VAL A 56 0.29 12.37 10.32
CA VAL A 56 1.16 11.66 9.38
C VAL A 56 2.38 11.15 10.12
N VAL A 57 2.64 9.85 10.02
CA VAL A 57 3.85 9.20 10.52
C VAL A 57 4.76 8.89 9.35
N ARG A 58 5.99 9.42 9.39
CA ARG A 58 7.06 9.03 8.48
C ARG A 58 7.77 7.82 9.03
N VAL A 59 7.89 6.80 8.20
CA VAL A 59 8.60 5.56 8.46
C VAL A 59 9.83 5.53 7.57
N SER A 60 10.96 5.07 8.11
CA SER A 60 12.16 4.81 7.33
C SER A 60 12.76 3.44 7.65
N VAL A 61 13.22 2.77 6.61
CA VAL A 61 13.97 1.51 6.71
C VAL A 61 15.35 1.72 6.11
N THR A 62 16.38 1.40 6.89
CA THR A 62 17.77 1.38 6.43
C THR A 62 18.28 -0.06 6.43
N ASN A 63 18.86 -0.52 5.32
CA ASN A 63 19.57 -1.79 5.29
C ASN A 63 20.92 -1.63 5.99
N ARG A 64 21.09 -2.26 7.15
CA ARG A 64 22.33 -2.26 7.93
C ARG A 64 23.21 -3.49 7.67
N SER A 65 22.74 -4.44 6.87
CA SER A 65 23.56 -5.59 6.49
C SER A 65 24.65 -5.19 5.49
N GLY A 66 25.67 -6.03 5.36
CA GLY A 66 26.73 -5.88 4.36
C GLY A 66 26.32 -6.35 2.94
N ARG A 67 25.05 -6.69 2.70
CA ARG A 67 24.58 -7.26 1.43
C ARG A 67 23.30 -6.59 0.92
N THR A 68 23.06 -6.68 -0.38
CA THR A 68 21.77 -6.30 -0.96
C THR A 68 20.71 -7.33 -0.55
N CYS A 69 19.60 -6.85 -0.01
CA CYS A 69 18.43 -7.67 0.30
C CYS A 69 17.16 -7.02 -0.28
N ALA A 70 16.02 -7.67 -0.13
CA ALA A 70 14.74 -7.20 -0.66
C ALA A 70 13.67 -7.06 0.41
N VAL A 71 12.93 -5.95 0.39
CA VAL A 71 11.70 -5.75 1.17
C VAL A 71 10.49 -5.73 0.23
N ASP A 72 9.29 -5.91 0.79
CA ASP A 72 8.07 -5.69 0.01
C ASP A 72 7.97 -4.22 -0.42
N ARG A 73 7.41 -3.95 -1.61
CA ARG A 73 7.35 -2.60 -2.19
C ARG A 73 6.51 -1.62 -1.36
N VAL A 74 5.55 -2.15 -0.60
CA VAL A 74 4.69 -1.40 0.32
C VAL A 74 4.87 -2.00 1.72
N PRO A 75 5.13 -1.18 2.76
CA PRO A 75 5.16 -1.68 4.13
C PRO A 75 3.78 -2.17 4.57
N LEU A 76 3.76 -3.26 5.34
CA LEU A 76 2.61 -3.58 6.18
C LEU A 76 2.62 -2.62 7.38
N VAL A 77 1.53 -1.90 7.59
CA VAL A 77 1.35 -1.02 8.74
C VAL A 77 0.04 -1.35 9.44
N THR A 78 0.09 -1.74 10.70
CA THR A 78 -1.10 -2.05 11.52
C THR A 78 -1.11 -1.23 12.80
N PHE A 79 -2.27 -1.17 13.45
CA PHE A 79 -2.53 -0.28 14.58
C PHE A 79 -3.00 -1.08 15.79
N GLY A 80 -2.26 -1.00 16.91
CA GLY A 80 -2.52 -1.81 18.10
C GLY A 80 -3.92 -1.58 18.67
N GLY A 81 -4.67 -2.67 18.84
CA GLY A 81 -6.05 -2.65 19.34
C GLY A 81 -7.10 -2.31 18.28
N LEU A 82 -6.71 -2.18 17.01
CA LEU A 82 -7.61 -1.95 15.89
C LEU A 82 -7.40 -3.00 14.81
N ASP A 83 -8.48 -3.36 14.12
CA ASP A 83 -8.42 -4.29 13.00
C ASP A 83 -8.00 -3.59 11.71
N GLY A 84 -7.36 -4.35 10.82
CA GLY A 84 -6.94 -3.89 9.50
C GLY A 84 -5.56 -3.23 9.45
N ALA A 85 -5.14 -2.95 8.22
CA ALA A 85 -3.86 -2.33 7.91
C ALA A 85 -4.07 -1.02 7.15
N ALA A 86 -3.06 -0.15 7.15
CA ALA A 86 -3.06 1.03 6.29
C ALA A 86 -3.14 0.61 4.82
N LEU A 87 -4.04 1.22 4.06
CA LEU A 87 -4.23 0.91 2.65
C LEU A 87 -3.15 1.57 1.78
N PRO A 88 -2.59 0.88 0.79
CA PRO A 88 -1.56 1.46 -0.08
C PRO A 88 -2.12 2.58 -0.94
N VAL A 89 -1.38 3.68 -1.07
CA VAL A 89 -1.67 4.77 -2.01
C VAL A 89 -0.41 5.13 -2.84
N PRO A 90 -0.47 5.05 -4.19
CA PRO A 90 -1.53 4.41 -4.97
C PRO A 90 -1.61 2.89 -4.71
N GLY A 91 -2.80 2.31 -4.86
CA GLY A 91 -3.09 0.91 -4.54
C GLY A 91 -2.39 -0.15 -5.42
N ASN A 92 -1.67 0.27 -6.46
CA ASN A 92 -1.06 -0.62 -7.46
C ASN A 92 0.42 -0.95 -7.20
N ALA A 93 1.03 -0.39 -6.13
CA ALA A 93 2.41 -0.70 -5.80
C ALA A 93 2.54 -2.15 -5.30
N THR A 94 3.19 -3.01 -6.08
CA THR A 94 3.38 -4.43 -5.77
C THR A 94 4.82 -4.87 -5.99
N GLY A 95 5.13 -6.09 -5.60
CA GLY A 95 6.45 -6.71 -5.80
C GLY A 95 7.45 -6.38 -4.70
N ARG A 96 8.74 -6.52 -5.03
CA ARG A 96 9.84 -6.35 -4.07
C ARG A 96 10.75 -5.19 -4.46
N LEU A 97 11.19 -4.44 -3.46
CA LEU A 97 12.18 -3.38 -3.56
C LEU A 97 13.54 -3.92 -3.10
N ARG A 98 14.56 -3.81 -3.96
CA ARG A 98 15.95 -4.09 -3.59
C ARG A 98 16.51 -2.94 -2.76
N LEU A 99 17.16 -3.26 -1.65
CA LEU A 99 17.87 -2.32 -0.80
C LEU A 99 19.35 -2.69 -0.78
N ALA A 100 20.19 -1.84 -1.35
CA ALA A 100 21.64 -1.97 -1.25
C ALA A 100 22.10 -1.80 0.22
N PRO A 101 23.31 -2.27 0.58
CA PRO A 101 23.90 -1.98 1.89
C PRO A 101 23.90 -0.48 2.18
N GLY A 102 23.46 -0.08 3.38
CA GLY A 102 23.37 1.32 3.81
C GLY A 102 22.23 2.13 3.17
N ALA A 103 21.52 1.60 2.18
CA ALA A 103 20.42 2.31 1.53
C ALA A 103 19.26 2.52 2.52
N THR A 104 18.66 3.72 2.45
CA THR A 104 17.49 4.08 3.24
C THR A 104 16.33 4.43 2.32
N VAL A 105 15.13 3.99 2.69
CA VAL A 105 13.88 4.35 2.02
C VAL A 105 12.83 4.80 3.02
N HIS A 106 11.85 5.55 2.54
CA HIS A 106 10.86 6.25 3.35
C HIS A 106 9.44 5.94 2.89
N ALA A 107 8.51 5.83 3.82
CA ALA A 107 7.08 5.78 3.52
C ALA A 107 6.35 6.69 4.49
N ASP A 108 5.29 7.34 4.04
CA ASP A 108 4.42 8.13 4.90
C ASP A 108 3.10 7.41 5.11
N VAL A 109 2.62 7.46 6.35
CA VAL A 109 1.37 6.87 6.79
C VAL A 109 0.47 7.98 7.29
N ARG A 110 -0.63 8.27 6.58
CA ARG A 110 -1.67 9.15 7.11
C ARG A 110 -2.61 8.31 7.96
N THR A 111 -2.62 8.56 9.26
CA THR A 111 -3.42 7.78 10.21
C THR A 111 -4.86 8.25 10.27
N VAL A 112 -5.08 9.56 10.04
CA VAL A 112 -6.40 10.19 9.98
C VAL A 112 -6.34 11.42 9.06
N VAL A 113 -7.42 11.73 8.35
CA VAL A 113 -7.48 12.94 7.48
C VAL A 113 -7.54 14.22 8.32
N ARG A 114 -8.36 14.24 9.37
CA ARG A 114 -8.52 15.39 10.30
C ARG A 114 -8.30 14.94 11.74
N ALA A 115 -7.49 15.66 12.51
CA ALA A 115 -7.16 15.25 13.88
C ALA A 115 -8.39 15.13 14.82
N ALA A 116 -9.44 15.93 14.57
CA ALA A 116 -10.68 15.95 15.33
C ALA A 116 -11.81 15.12 14.69
N ASP A 117 -11.48 14.17 13.80
CA ASP A 117 -12.48 13.31 13.17
C ASP A 117 -13.26 12.51 14.23
N PRO A 118 -14.60 12.62 14.30
CA PRO A 118 -15.39 11.95 15.33
C PRO A 118 -15.40 10.42 15.19
N GLN A 119 -15.04 9.90 14.02
CA GLN A 119 -14.96 8.46 13.77
C GLN A 119 -13.58 7.88 14.14
N ALA A 120 -12.59 8.75 14.40
CA ALA A 120 -11.25 8.31 14.73
C ALA A 120 -11.21 7.47 16.01
N ARG A 121 -10.69 6.26 15.86
CA ARG A 121 -10.39 5.36 16.97
C ARG A 121 -8.97 5.64 17.47
N ARG A 122 -8.64 5.08 18.64
CA ARG A 122 -7.38 5.32 19.32
C ARG A 122 -6.56 4.04 19.38
N ALA A 123 -5.42 4.04 18.70
CA ALA A 123 -4.48 2.93 18.73
C ALA A 123 -3.41 3.14 19.80
N SER A 124 -3.04 2.06 20.48
CA SER A 124 -2.00 2.07 21.52
C SER A 124 -0.59 1.93 20.95
N SER A 125 -0.45 1.56 19.68
CA SER A 125 0.83 1.42 18.99
C SER A 125 0.67 1.41 17.47
N VAL A 126 1.77 1.58 16.75
CA VAL A 126 1.87 1.36 15.30
C VAL A 126 2.91 0.27 15.05
N THR A 127 2.55 -0.76 14.31
CA THR A 127 3.49 -1.81 13.88
C THR A 127 3.81 -1.60 12.41
N VAL A 128 5.10 -1.61 12.08
CA VAL A 128 5.60 -1.58 10.70
C VAL A 128 6.36 -2.87 10.44
N GLY A 129 6.07 -3.55 9.34
CA GLY A 129 6.75 -4.80 8.98
C GLY A 129 6.55 -5.19 7.53
N ASP A 130 6.84 -6.46 7.24
CA ASP A 130 6.39 -7.11 6.01
C ASP A 130 5.21 -8.06 6.25
N TRP A 131 4.55 -8.45 5.16
CA TRP A 131 3.36 -9.32 5.22
C TRP A 131 3.67 -10.74 5.68
N ALA A 132 4.93 -11.17 5.56
CA ALA A 132 5.36 -12.51 5.95
C ALA A 132 5.87 -12.59 7.39
N GLY A 133 5.87 -11.47 8.13
CA GLY A 133 6.38 -11.41 9.50
C GLY A 133 7.88 -11.67 9.65
N ARG A 134 8.66 -11.54 8.58
CA ARG A 134 10.12 -11.78 8.59
C ARG A 134 10.88 -10.68 9.31
N TRP A 135 10.32 -9.47 9.29
CA TRP A 135 10.84 -8.33 10.03
C TRP A 135 9.70 -7.40 10.43
N GLY A 136 9.95 -6.63 11.49
CA GLY A 136 9.03 -5.60 11.91
C GLY A 136 9.42 -4.94 13.22
N ARG A 137 8.71 -3.87 13.55
CA ARG A 137 8.87 -3.14 14.81
C ARG A 137 7.56 -2.48 15.23
N VAL A 138 7.31 -2.52 16.53
CA VAL A 138 6.21 -1.82 17.19
C VAL A 138 6.72 -0.48 17.73
N PHE A 139 5.95 0.57 17.51
CA PHE A 139 6.22 1.93 17.97
C PHE A 139 5.11 2.42 18.88
N ALA A 140 5.49 2.86 20.08
CA ALA A 140 4.58 3.51 21.01
C ALA A 140 4.27 4.96 20.56
N PRO A 141 3.06 5.48 20.79
CA PRO A 141 2.65 6.84 20.42
C PRO A 141 3.61 7.94 20.89
N ALA A 142 4.10 7.82 22.12
CA ALA A 142 5.06 8.78 22.68
C ALA A 142 6.39 8.82 21.88
N ARG A 143 6.86 7.67 21.40
CA ARG A 143 8.05 7.59 20.54
C ARG A 143 7.79 8.11 19.13
N LEU A 144 6.56 8.02 18.66
CA LEU A 144 6.13 8.61 17.40
C LEU A 144 5.95 10.13 17.49
N GLY A 145 5.74 10.69 18.67
CA GLY A 145 5.38 12.10 18.81
C GLY A 145 3.92 12.39 18.43
N THR A 146 3.05 11.38 18.50
CA THR A 146 1.61 11.49 18.20
C THR A 146 0.76 11.70 19.46
N GLY A 147 1.39 11.89 20.63
CA GLY A 147 0.72 12.00 21.94
C GLY A 147 0.60 10.66 22.66
N VAL A 148 -0.47 10.49 23.43
CA VAL A 148 -0.72 9.28 24.25
C VAL A 148 -1.23 8.09 23.45
N GLN A 149 -1.93 8.36 22.34
CA GLN A 149 -2.53 7.37 21.45
C GLN A 149 -2.47 7.89 20.01
N VAL A 150 -2.51 6.99 19.02
CA VAL A 150 -2.56 7.39 17.61
C VAL A 150 -4.02 7.48 17.16
N PRO A 151 -4.51 8.64 16.68
CA PRO A 151 -5.81 8.72 16.04
C PRO A 151 -5.78 7.98 14.70
N VAL A 152 -6.73 7.07 14.49
CA VAL A 152 -6.81 6.23 13.30
C VAL A 152 -8.23 6.25 12.73
N TRP A 153 -8.34 6.66 11.46
CA TRP A 153 -9.53 6.53 10.64
C TRP A 153 -9.12 6.43 9.17
N GLU A 154 -9.53 5.35 8.50
CA GLU A 154 -9.19 5.05 7.10
C GLU A 154 -7.69 5.27 6.78
N PRO A 155 -6.78 4.62 7.53
CA PRO A 155 -5.36 4.88 7.39
C PRO A 155 -4.86 4.48 6.00
N VAL A 156 -3.95 5.29 5.46
CA VAL A 156 -3.29 5.01 4.18
C VAL A 156 -1.78 5.10 4.32
N THR A 157 -1.05 4.33 3.51
CA THR A 157 0.42 4.28 3.49
C THR A 157 0.94 4.40 2.06
N THR A 158 2.05 5.13 1.87
CA THR A 158 2.72 5.15 0.56
C THR A 158 3.54 3.88 0.34
N SER A 159 3.84 3.57 -0.92
CA SER A 159 4.98 2.69 -1.22
C SER A 159 6.30 3.32 -0.75
N TRP A 160 7.34 2.50 -0.59
CA TRP A 160 8.69 2.98 -0.27
C TRP A 160 9.22 3.93 -1.34
N GLN A 161 9.69 5.09 -0.88
CA GLN A 161 10.25 6.18 -1.67
C GLN A 161 11.74 6.34 -1.38
N PRO A 162 12.53 6.82 -2.35
CA PRO A 162 13.97 7.01 -2.17
C PRO A 162 14.32 8.17 -1.23
N SER A 163 13.36 9.04 -0.91
CA SER A 163 13.56 10.16 -0.01
C SER A 163 12.29 10.53 0.75
N ALA A 164 12.47 11.23 1.86
CA ALA A 164 11.39 11.76 2.68
C ALA A 164 10.47 12.71 1.87
N ALA A 165 11.04 13.61 1.05
CA ALA A 165 10.27 14.51 0.20
C ALA A 165 9.49 13.78 -0.92
N ALA A 166 9.99 12.63 -1.39
CA ALA A 166 9.24 11.81 -2.34
C ALA A 166 8.05 11.12 -1.65
N ALA A 167 8.18 10.70 -0.39
CA ALA A 167 7.06 10.21 0.42
C ALA A 167 6.01 11.31 0.65
N ASP A 168 6.45 12.54 0.98
CA ASP A 168 5.57 13.69 1.14
C ASP A 168 4.73 13.93 -0.13
N ARG A 169 5.38 13.92 -1.30
CA ARG A 169 4.70 14.11 -2.59
C ARG A 169 3.73 12.97 -2.90
N ALA A 170 4.11 11.72 -2.63
CA ALA A 170 3.25 10.57 -2.87
C ALA A 170 1.95 10.62 -2.04
N LEU A 171 1.99 11.24 -0.86
CA LEU A 171 0.83 11.44 0.01
C LEU A 171 0.13 12.82 -0.18
N GLY A 172 0.64 13.67 -1.07
CA GLY A 172 0.09 14.98 -1.39
C GLY A 172 0.43 16.11 -0.40
N LEU A 173 1.43 15.93 0.47
CA LEU A 173 1.80 16.89 1.52
C LEU A 173 2.56 18.11 1.00
N GLY A 174 3.19 18.01 -0.17
CA GLY A 174 4.02 19.07 -0.77
C GLY A 174 3.29 20.16 -1.56
N ALA A 175 1.95 20.11 -1.66
CA ALA A 175 1.19 21.07 -2.49
C ALA A 175 0.88 22.41 -1.79
N GLY A 176 1.34 22.62 -0.56
CA GLY A 176 0.98 23.75 0.30
C GLY A 176 1.63 25.11 0.00
N THR A 177 2.48 25.22 -1.02
CA THR A 177 3.07 26.51 -1.44
C THR A 177 2.97 26.73 -2.94
N ARG A 178 1.82 26.39 -3.55
CA ARG A 178 1.40 27.21 -4.69
C ARG A 178 0.80 28.48 -4.10
N THR A 179 1.67 29.46 -3.83
CA THR A 179 1.26 30.86 -4.02
C THR A 179 0.54 30.88 -5.36
N SER A 180 -0.78 31.05 -5.35
CA SER A 180 -1.51 31.45 -6.54
C SER A 180 -0.68 32.55 -7.19
N PRO A 181 -0.41 32.50 -8.51
CA PRO A 181 0.08 33.66 -9.21
C PRO A 181 -0.89 34.79 -8.84
N LYS A 182 -0.38 35.81 -8.14
CA LYS A 182 -1.10 37.07 -7.98
C LYS A 182 -1.55 37.45 -9.39
N PRO A 183 -2.86 37.65 -9.65
CA PRO A 183 -3.31 38.11 -10.96
C PRO A 183 -2.46 39.33 -11.31
N ALA A 184 -1.76 39.27 -12.43
CA ALA A 184 -1.05 40.43 -12.92
C ALA A 184 -2.06 41.59 -12.99
N PRO A 185 -1.69 42.81 -12.58
CA PRO A 185 -2.56 43.96 -12.78
C PRO A 185 -2.93 44.02 -14.25
N SER A 186 -4.23 43.93 -14.53
CA SER A 186 -4.78 44.07 -15.87
C SER A 186 -4.33 45.43 -16.41
N GLY A 187 -3.40 45.41 -17.38
CA GLY A 187 -3.07 46.59 -18.16
C GLY A 187 -4.33 47.11 -18.88
N PRO A 188 -4.39 48.42 -19.20
CA PRO A 188 -5.58 49.05 -19.74
C PRO A 188 -6.01 48.39 -21.06
N THR A 189 -7.28 48.00 -21.08
CA THR A 189 -8.05 47.53 -22.23
C THR A 189 -7.95 48.49 -23.42
N PRO A 190 -7.49 48.07 -24.60
CA PRO A 190 -7.71 48.80 -25.85
C PRO A 190 -9.20 48.80 -26.19
N GLY A 191 -9.73 49.97 -26.52
CA GLY A 191 -11.14 50.20 -26.87
C GLY A 191 -11.62 49.49 -28.15
N PRO A 192 -12.93 49.60 -28.44
CA PRO A 192 -13.69 48.62 -29.22
C PRO A 192 -13.52 48.80 -30.73
N THR A 193 -13.36 47.67 -31.45
CA THR A 193 -13.56 47.60 -32.90
C THR A 193 -14.95 47.01 -33.18
N PRO A 194 -15.73 47.60 -34.11
CA PRO A 194 -17.13 47.22 -34.35
C PRO A 194 -17.30 45.87 -35.04
N ALA A 195 -18.43 45.24 -34.74
CA ALA A 195 -18.90 43.96 -35.25
C ALA A 195 -19.33 44.01 -36.74
N PRO A 196 -19.39 42.83 -37.38
CA PRO A 196 -20.54 42.53 -38.23
C PRO A 196 -21.25 41.23 -37.80
N THR A 197 -22.51 41.41 -37.46
CA THR A 197 -23.72 40.74 -37.97
C THR A 197 -23.73 39.20 -38.10
N ALA A 198 -24.43 38.61 -37.12
CA ALA A 198 -25.47 37.57 -37.22
C ALA A 198 -25.35 36.42 -38.22
N SER A 199 -25.45 35.19 -37.69
CA SER A 199 -26.52 34.24 -38.06
C SER A 199 -26.61 33.13 -37.00
N SER A 200 -27.73 33.10 -36.29
CA SER A 200 -28.36 31.87 -35.77
C SER A 200 -29.57 31.63 -36.67
N PRO A 201 -30.04 30.38 -36.91
CA PRO A 201 -30.90 29.77 -35.89
C PRO A 201 -30.96 28.23 -35.82
N THR A 202 -31.63 27.80 -34.75
CA THR A 202 -32.55 26.65 -34.62
C THR A 202 -32.04 25.23 -34.35
N ALA A 203 -32.50 24.75 -33.18
CA ALA A 203 -33.23 23.50 -32.94
C ALA A 203 -32.48 22.17 -32.94
N SER A 204 -32.47 21.50 -31.80
CA SER A 204 -33.52 20.50 -31.47
C SER A 204 -33.12 19.69 -30.23
N SER A 205 -34.02 19.62 -29.26
CA SER A 205 -34.01 18.60 -28.21
C SER A 205 -34.26 17.21 -28.81
N PRO A 206 -33.74 16.16 -28.17
CA PRO A 206 -34.57 14.98 -27.96
C PRO A 206 -34.53 14.47 -26.52
N THR A 207 -35.74 14.36 -25.97
CA THR A 207 -36.15 13.38 -24.97
C THR A 207 -35.71 11.96 -25.39
N GLY A 208 -35.03 11.23 -24.50
CA GLY A 208 -34.53 9.89 -24.78
C GLY A 208 -34.44 9.00 -23.55
N ARG A 209 -35.58 8.37 -23.24
CA ARG A 209 -35.89 7.24 -22.34
C ARG A 209 -34.71 6.39 -21.81
N SER A 210 -34.77 6.15 -20.49
CA SER A 210 -34.20 4.97 -19.82
C SER A 210 -34.73 3.67 -20.42
N PRO A 211 -33.86 2.65 -20.55
CA PRO A 211 -34.27 1.26 -20.43
C PRO A 211 -33.65 0.59 -19.20
N HIS A 212 -34.55 -0.06 -18.45
CA HIS A 212 -34.36 -1.18 -17.54
C HIS A 212 -32.96 -1.83 -17.47
N ARG A 213 -32.43 -1.85 -16.26
CA ARG A 213 -31.39 -2.78 -15.81
C ARG A 213 -32.07 -4.14 -15.51
N PRO A 214 -31.70 -5.24 -16.17
CA PRO A 214 -32.17 -6.56 -15.74
C PRO A 214 -31.37 -7.02 -14.51
N ASP A 215 -32.11 -7.40 -13.48
CA ASP A 215 -31.63 -8.20 -12.36
C ASP A 215 -30.99 -9.48 -12.88
N ARG A 216 -29.71 -9.67 -12.58
CA ARG A 216 -29.03 -10.96 -12.74
C ARG A 216 -28.77 -11.52 -11.34
N ALA A 217 -29.78 -12.22 -10.82
CA ALA A 217 -29.62 -13.19 -9.77
C ALA A 217 -28.63 -14.27 -10.25
N GLY A 218 -27.44 -14.30 -9.66
CA GLY A 218 -26.50 -15.41 -9.80
C GLY A 218 -26.86 -16.52 -8.81
N PRO A 219 -26.80 -17.80 -9.21
CA PRO A 219 -27.08 -18.91 -8.32
C PRO A 219 -26.01 -19.03 -7.23
N SER A 220 -26.49 -19.12 -5.98
CA SER A 220 -25.70 -19.51 -4.81
C SER A 220 -25.10 -20.91 -5.03
N THR A 221 -23.80 -20.97 -5.30
CA THR A 221 -23.03 -22.21 -5.12
C THR A 221 -22.75 -22.37 -3.64
N VAL A 222 -23.55 -23.22 -2.99
CA VAL A 222 -23.26 -23.81 -1.68
C VAL A 222 -22.05 -24.74 -1.87
N GLY A 223 -20.86 -24.25 -1.49
CA GLY A 223 -19.67 -25.08 -1.36
C GLY A 223 -19.71 -25.87 -0.04
N PRO A 224 -19.27 -27.14 -0.02
CA PRO A 224 -19.27 -27.95 1.19
C PRO A 224 -18.34 -27.37 2.26
N ALA A 225 -18.82 -27.42 3.49
CA ALA A 225 -18.10 -27.01 4.70
C ALA A 225 -16.75 -27.73 4.82
N PRO A 226 -15.65 -27.02 5.15
CA PRO A 226 -14.44 -27.67 5.60
C PRO A 226 -14.69 -28.29 6.98
N THR A 227 -14.60 -29.61 7.05
CA THR A 227 -14.48 -30.37 8.28
C THR A 227 -13.20 -29.95 9.01
N SER A 228 -13.38 -29.27 10.14
CA SER A 228 -12.30 -29.01 11.09
C SER A 228 -11.80 -30.33 11.70
N PRO A 229 -10.51 -30.67 11.61
CA PRO A 229 -9.95 -31.68 12.50
C PRO A 229 -9.80 -31.08 13.90
N SER A 230 -10.46 -31.72 14.87
CA SER A 230 -10.24 -31.53 16.30
C SER A 230 -8.76 -31.71 16.62
N ALA A 231 -8.09 -30.62 16.99
CA ALA A 231 -6.80 -30.68 17.65
C ALA A 231 -7.04 -30.96 19.14
N SER A 232 -6.82 -32.21 19.53
CA SER A 232 -6.74 -32.65 20.92
C SER A 232 -5.75 -31.79 21.70
N GLY A 233 -6.18 -31.36 22.87
CA GLY A 233 -5.40 -30.54 23.78
C GLY A 233 -4.09 -31.22 24.19
N ALA A 234 -3.00 -30.50 23.99
CA ALA A 234 -1.77 -30.70 24.72
C ALA A 234 -1.64 -29.54 25.72
N THR A 235 -1.78 -29.87 26.99
CA THR A 235 -1.47 -29.03 28.15
C THR A 235 0.02 -28.66 28.13
N PRO A 236 0.40 -27.37 28.19
CA PRO A 236 1.78 -26.99 28.44
C PRO A 236 2.07 -27.12 29.94
N THR A 237 2.82 -28.18 30.29
CA THR A 237 3.47 -28.31 31.60
C THR A 237 4.51 -27.20 31.74
N SER A 238 4.31 -26.29 32.69
CA SER A 238 5.30 -25.29 33.08
C SER A 238 6.50 -25.97 33.76
N PRO A 239 7.75 -25.75 33.33
CA PRO A 239 8.89 -26.05 34.16
C PRO A 239 9.07 -24.94 35.21
N ALA A 240 9.02 -25.33 36.47
CA ALA A 240 9.39 -24.52 37.61
C ALA A 240 10.85 -24.06 37.47
N ALA A 241 11.05 -22.74 37.38
CA ALA A 241 12.36 -22.13 37.54
C ALA A 241 12.61 -21.91 39.04
N THR A 242 13.20 -22.91 39.68
CA THR A 242 13.83 -22.77 40.99
C THR A 242 15.22 -22.17 40.76
N GLY A 243 15.41 -20.91 41.13
CA GLY A 243 16.70 -20.23 41.10
C GLY A 243 16.95 -19.48 42.42
N PRO A 244 18.13 -19.60 43.05
CA PRO A 244 18.36 -19.21 44.43
C PRO A 244 18.59 -17.71 44.65
N SER A 245 18.38 -17.35 45.92
CA SER A 245 18.47 -16.06 46.60
C SER A 245 19.60 -15.10 46.18
N PRO A 246 19.37 -13.77 46.20
CA PRO A 246 20.44 -12.80 46.21
C PRO A 246 21.11 -12.78 47.59
N GLY A 247 22.40 -13.10 47.60
CA GLY A 247 23.29 -12.91 48.73
C GLY A 247 23.42 -11.42 49.07
N VAL A 248 23.15 -11.12 50.32
CA VAL A 248 23.46 -9.85 50.97
C VAL A 248 24.98 -9.75 51.09
N SER A 249 25.56 -8.64 50.62
CA SER A 249 26.91 -8.23 50.99
C SER A 249 26.83 -6.84 51.61
N PRO A 250 27.13 -6.69 52.91
CA PRO A 250 27.43 -5.39 53.50
C PRO A 250 28.91 -5.08 53.24
N SER A 251 29.22 -3.87 52.79
CA SER A 251 30.57 -3.34 52.88
C SER A 251 30.52 -1.90 53.38
N SER A 252 30.68 -1.86 54.69
CA SER A 252 31.27 -0.83 55.52
C SER A 252 32.24 0.12 54.81
N SER A 253 32.05 1.42 55.04
CA SER A 253 33.13 2.40 55.12
C SER A 253 34.12 2.00 56.24
N PRO A 254 35.39 2.43 56.21
CA PRO A 254 35.73 3.81 56.62
C PRO A 254 36.96 4.44 55.94
N SER A 255 36.95 5.76 55.81
CA SER A 255 38.02 6.73 56.18
C SER A 255 37.61 8.13 55.77
#